data_AF-Q734S5-F1
#
_entry.id   AF-Q734S5-F1
#
_cell.length_a   1.000
_cell.length_b   1.000
_cell.length_c   1.000
_cell.angle_alpha   90.00
_cell.angle_beta   90.00
_cell.angle_gamma   90.00
#
_symmetry.space_group_name_H-M   'P 1'
#
loop_
_entity.id
_entity.type
_entity.pdbx_description
1 polymer ?
#
loop_
_entity_poly.entity_id
_entity_poly.type
_entity_poly.pdbx_seq_one_letter_code
_entity_poly.pdbx_strand_id
1 'polypeptide(L)'
;MKPVRVYFVCKSLKHLRIDFRKKKQSCLSLTLHGLSLIEMWCYPYICLEEFDKNAKVAIAEELIEYKNDFWPEYDENDEHLNWEAVDAGEYDITKETFEKSITLMDIVMRENDIYCEYNDGDLFGGHRIHASFDYEHNLLDAEI
;
A
#
# COMPACT_ATOMS: atom_id res chain seq x y z
N MET A 1 2.48 26.56 6.14
CA MET A 1 1.35 26.22 5.25
C MET A 1 0.49 25.16 5.95
N LYS A 2 -0.81 25.03 5.62
CA LYS A 2 -1.66 23.97 6.19
C LYS A 2 -1.43 22.67 5.38
N PRO A 3 -1.40 21.48 6.00
CA PRO A 3 -1.22 20.22 5.27
C PRO A 3 -2.38 20.00 4.29
N VAL A 4 -2.04 19.60 3.07
CA VAL A 4 -3.02 19.24 2.04
C VAL A 4 -3.41 17.78 2.24
N ARG A 5 -4.58 17.53 2.82
CA ARG A 5 -5.16 16.19 2.87
C ARG A 5 -5.74 15.86 1.50
N VAL A 6 -5.12 14.94 0.77
CA VAL A 6 -5.65 14.43 -0.50
C VAL A 6 -6.48 13.18 -0.18
N TYR A 7 -7.81 13.33 -0.16
CA TYR A 7 -8.72 12.19 0.01
C TYR A 7 -9.07 11.59 -1.35
N PHE A 8 -8.57 10.40 -1.67
CA PHE A 8 -9.11 9.60 -2.77
C PHE A 8 -10.31 8.77 -2.28
N VAL A 9 -11.50 9.39 -2.26
CA VAL A 9 -12.74 8.67 -1.96
C VAL A 9 -13.22 7.95 -3.22
N CYS A 10 -12.82 6.69 -3.39
CA CYS A 10 -13.39 5.82 -4.42
C CYS A 10 -14.79 5.32 -3.96
N LYS A 11 -15.82 6.12 -4.19
CA LYS A 11 -17.21 5.66 -4.06
C LYS A 11 -17.65 5.02 -5.38
N SER A 12 -17.61 3.69 -5.39
CA SER A 12 -18.39 2.80 -6.26
C SER A 12 -19.59 3.48 -6.98
N LEU A 13 -19.38 3.75 -8.27
CA LEU A 13 -20.29 3.61 -9.42
C LEU A 13 -21.75 3.19 -9.16
N LYS A 14 -22.63 4.04 -8.59
CA LYS A 14 -24.08 3.72 -8.54
C LYS A 14 -25.08 4.76 -9.05
N HIS A 15 -24.69 6.00 -9.39
CA HIS A 15 -25.67 7.00 -9.85
C HIS A 15 -25.23 7.89 -11.01
N LEU A 16 -24.65 7.31 -12.07
CA LEU A 16 -24.45 8.05 -13.33
C LEU A 16 -25.77 8.17 -14.10
N ARG A 17 -26.55 9.22 -13.80
CA ARG A 17 -27.50 9.81 -14.73
C ARG A 17 -26.98 11.21 -15.07
N ILE A 18 -26.40 11.36 -16.25
CA ILE A 18 -25.99 12.66 -16.79
C ILE A 18 -26.85 12.92 -18.02
N ASP A 19 -27.88 13.76 -17.87
CA ASP A 19 -28.69 14.27 -18.99
C ASP A 19 -27.93 15.39 -19.71
N PHE A 20 -27.45 15.11 -20.92
CA PHE A 20 -26.89 16.14 -21.80
C PHE A 20 -28.01 16.94 -22.47
N ARG A 21 -28.24 18.18 -22.00
CA ARG A 21 -29.06 19.17 -22.74
C ARG A 21 -28.30 19.62 -23.99
N LYS A 22 -28.85 19.28 -25.16
CA LYS A 22 -28.30 19.53 -26.51
C LYS A 22 -27.85 20.98 -26.73
N LYS A 23 -26.61 21.15 -27.21
CA LYS A 23 -26.31 22.15 -28.24
C LYS A 23 -25.51 21.50 -29.37
N LYS A 24 -25.99 21.78 -30.57
CA LYS A 24 -25.64 21.21 -31.88
C LYS A 24 -24.23 21.68 -32.28
N GLN A 25 -23.26 20.79 -32.44
CA GLN A 25 -22.48 20.59 -33.68
C GLN A 25 -21.27 19.66 -33.51
N SER A 26 -21.25 18.69 -34.43
CA SER A 26 -20.15 17.84 -34.93
C SER A 26 -19.45 16.88 -33.96
N CYS A 27 -19.86 15.60 -34.07
CA CYS A 27 -19.09 14.42 -33.72
C CYS A 27 -17.66 14.51 -34.28
N LEU A 28 -16.68 14.86 -33.44
CA LEU A 28 -15.24 14.59 -33.60
C LEU A 28 -14.43 15.00 -32.34
N SER A 29 -15.02 15.72 -31.37
CA SER A 29 -14.31 16.15 -30.14
C SER A 29 -14.44 15.25 -28.91
N LEU A 30 -15.22 14.15 -28.99
CA LEU A 30 -15.45 13.26 -27.83
C LEU A 30 -14.39 12.17 -27.67
N THR A 31 -13.68 11.79 -28.74
CA THR A 31 -12.61 10.79 -28.68
C THR A 31 -11.33 11.35 -28.06
N LEU A 32 -10.97 12.60 -28.36
CA LEU A 32 -9.75 13.21 -27.79
C LEU A 32 -9.89 13.51 -26.29
N HIS A 33 -11.06 13.99 -25.84
CA HIS A 33 -11.30 14.22 -24.41
C HIS A 33 -11.50 12.91 -23.63
N GLY A 34 -12.10 11.88 -24.24
CA GLY A 34 -12.22 10.56 -23.62
C GLY A 34 -10.86 9.89 -23.42
N LEU A 35 -9.98 9.94 -24.42
CA LEU A 35 -8.60 9.43 -24.33
C LEU A 35 -7.76 10.25 -23.35
N SER A 36 -7.83 11.59 -23.40
CA SER A 36 -7.13 12.47 -22.46
C SER A 36 -7.56 12.23 -21.01
N LEU A 37 -8.86 12.00 -20.76
CA LEU A 37 -9.32 11.66 -19.41
C LEU A 37 -8.80 10.26 -19.03
N ILE A 38 -9.01 9.22 -19.83
CA ILE A 38 -8.53 7.86 -19.52
C ILE A 38 -7.01 7.85 -19.26
N GLU A 39 -6.21 8.53 -20.09
CA GLU A 39 -4.76 8.67 -19.90
C GLU A 39 -4.41 9.44 -18.60
N MET A 40 -5.14 10.52 -18.30
CA MET A 40 -4.93 11.32 -17.08
C MET A 40 -5.36 10.60 -15.80
N TRP A 41 -6.28 9.63 -15.86
CA TRP A 41 -6.69 8.80 -14.72
C TRP A 41 -5.86 7.52 -14.58
N CYS A 42 -5.35 6.96 -15.69
CA CYS A 42 -4.50 5.77 -15.66
C CYS A 42 -3.09 6.07 -15.19
N TYR A 43 -2.52 7.23 -15.56
CA TYR A 43 -1.13 7.55 -15.20
C TYR A 43 -0.90 7.63 -13.67
N PRO A 44 -1.74 8.35 -12.88
CA PRO A 44 -1.58 8.39 -11.43
C PRO A 44 -1.80 7.01 -10.76
N TYR A 45 -2.67 6.17 -11.32
CA TYR A 45 -2.92 4.83 -10.81
C TYR A 45 -1.73 3.91 -11.04
N ILE A 46 -1.15 3.91 -12.24
CA ILE A 46 0.03 3.11 -12.58
C ILE A 46 1.22 3.53 -11.71
N CYS A 47 1.44 4.84 -11.51
CA CYS A 47 2.50 5.32 -10.64
C CYS A 47 2.31 4.91 -9.18
N LEU A 48 1.07 4.89 -8.67
CA LEU A 48 0.78 4.45 -7.30
C LEU A 48 0.97 2.94 -7.15
N GLU A 49 0.56 2.14 -8.14
CA GLU A 49 0.73 0.68 -8.10
C GLU A 49 2.21 0.29 -8.16
N GLU A 50 3.01 0.95 -9.01
CA GLU A 50 4.45 0.74 -9.08
C GLU A 50 5.16 1.20 -7.79
N PHE A 51 4.77 2.36 -7.26
CA PHE A 51 5.25 2.83 -5.95
C PHE A 51 4.92 1.84 -4.85
N ASP A 52 3.65 1.43 -4.71
CA ASP A 52 3.22 0.49 -3.67
C ASP A 52 3.98 -0.84 -3.75
N LYS A 53 4.15 -1.36 -4.96
CA LYS A 53 4.93 -2.58 -5.18
C LYS A 53 6.36 -2.44 -4.67
N ASN A 54 7.04 -1.35 -5.00
CA ASN A 54 8.43 -1.12 -4.57
C ASN A 54 8.52 -0.81 -3.07
N ALA A 55 7.55 -0.05 -2.54
CA ALA A 55 7.44 0.27 -1.12
C ALA A 55 7.30 -1.01 -0.28
N LYS A 56 6.44 -1.94 -0.71
CA LYS A 56 6.26 -3.23 -0.03
C LYS A 56 7.54 -4.06 0.02
N VAL A 57 8.31 -4.09 -1.07
CA VAL A 57 9.62 -4.74 -1.10
C VAL A 57 10.52 -4.08 -0.05
N ALA A 58 10.70 -2.77 -0.09
CA ALA A 58 11.58 -2.07 0.84
C ALA A 58 11.16 -2.28 2.33
N ILE A 59 9.87 -2.21 2.62
CA ILE A 59 9.32 -2.47 3.97
C ILE A 59 9.61 -3.91 4.40
N ALA A 60 9.39 -4.89 3.51
CA ALA A 60 9.69 -6.28 3.80
C ALA A 60 11.19 -6.49 4.03
N GLU A 61 12.07 -5.85 3.27
CA GLU A 61 13.51 -5.93 3.50
C GLU A 61 13.94 -5.37 4.86
N GLU A 62 13.32 -4.28 5.29
CA GLU A 62 13.63 -3.63 6.57
C GLU A 62 13.09 -4.44 7.77
N LEU A 63 11.89 -5.01 7.67
CA LEU A 63 11.17 -5.59 8.81
C LEU A 63 11.18 -7.11 8.88
N ILE A 64 11.68 -7.83 7.87
CA ILE A 64 11.63 -9.31 7.83
C ILE A 64 12.40 -9.95 8.99
N GLU A 65 13.59 -9.45 9.30
CA GLU A 65 14.41 -9.99 10.39
C GLU A 65 13.71 -9.76 11.73
N TYR A 66 13.21 -8.54 11.96
CA TYR A 66 12.39 -8.25 13.14
C TYR A 66 11.18 -9.17 13.25
N LYS A 67 10.47 -9.43 12.15
CA LYS A 67 9.30 -10.31 12.15
C LYS A 67 9.64 -11.77 12.47
N ASN A 68 10.74 -12.28 11.93
CA ASN A 68 11.16 -13.66 12.17
C ASN A 68 11.81 -13.82 13.56
N ASP A 69 12.36 -12.75 14.14
CA ASP A 69 12.82 -12.74 15.54
C ASP A 69 11.67 -12.50 16.54
N PHE A 70 10.50 -12.05 16.07
CA PHE A 70 9.35 -11.72 16.90
C PHE A 70 8.37 -12.90 16.97
N TRP A 71 8.40 -13.61 18.11
CA TRP A 71 7.63 -14.84 18.37
C TRP A 71 6.42 -14.70 19.33
N PRO A 72 5.72 -13.56 19.50
CA PRO A 72 4.59 -13.50 20.45
C PRO A 72 3.40 -14.36 20.02
N GLU A 73 3.41 -14.86 18.78
CA GLU A 73 2.43 -15.79 18.24
C GLU A 73 2.51 -17.17 18.92
N TYR A 74 3.67 -17.50 19.49
CA TYR A 74 3.97 -18.79 20.07
C TYR A 74 3.82 -18.70 21.59
N ASP A 75 3.08 -19.64 22.17
CA ASP A 75 3.07 -19.81 23.62
C ASP A 75 4.36 -20.52 24.02
N GLU A 76 5.24 -19.80 24.72
CA GLU A 76 6.50 -20.35 25.24
C GLU A 76 6.29 -21.60 26.13
N ASN A 77 5.08 -21.78 26.66
CA ASN A 77 4.71 -22.90 27.52
C ASN A 77 4.01 -24.04 26.76
N ASP A 78 3.88 -23.97 25.42
CA ASP A 78 3.28 -25.04 24.63
C ASP A 78 4.23 -26.24 24.53
N GLU A 79 3.88 -27.32 25.23
CA GLU A 79 4.63 -28.59 25.23
C GLU A 79 4.66 -29.28 23.85
N HIS A 80 3.80 -28.87 22.90
CA HIS A 80 3.76 -29.41 21.54
C HIS A 80 4.58 -28.59 20.53
N LEU A 81 5.09 -27.42 20.91
CA LEU A 81 5.90 -26.59 20.01
C LEU A 81 7.30 -27.19 19.83
N ASN A 82 7.72 -27.36 18.59
CA ASN A 82 9.05 -27.86 18.27
C ASN A 82 10.06 -26.71 18.25
N TRP A 83 10.68 -26.45 19.40
CA TRP A 83 11.71 -25.41 19.56
C TRP A 83 12.93 -25.61 18.65
N GLU A 84 13.30 -26.86 18.31
CA GLU A 84 14.42 -27.08 17.38
C GLU A 84 14.07 -26.62 15.95
N ALA A 85 12.81 -26.76 15.54
CA ALA A 85 12.33 -26.28 14.24
C ALA A 85 12.19 -24.75 14.21
N VAL A 86 11.78 -24.15 15.34
CA VAL A 86 11.77 -22.69 15.55
C VAL A 86 13.18 -22.12 15.40
N ASP A 87 14.16 -22.65 16.13
CA ASP A 87 15.55 -22.20 16.07
C ASP A 87 16.19 -22.44 14.69
N ALA A 88 15.71 -23.43 13.94
CA ALA A 88 16.14 -23.69 12.57
C ALA A 88 15.50 -22.76 11.53
N GLY A 89 14.57 -21.88 11.93
CA GLY A 89 13.84 -20.96 11.05
C GLY A 89 12.80 -21.67 10.17
N GLU A 90 12.32 -22.86 10.55
CA GLU A 90 11.33 -23.60 9.73
C GLU A 90 9.99 -22.87 9.61
N TYR A 91 9.70 -21.96 10.56
CA TYR A 91 8.49 -21.14 10.57
C TYR A 91 8.71 -19.70 10.08
N ASP A 92 9.94 -19.36 9.67
CA ASP A 92 10.26 -18.03 9.17
C ASP A 92 9.40 -17.72 7.95
N ILE A 93 8.85 -16.51 7.93
CA ILE A 93 8.18 -16.05 6.73
C ILE A 93 9.22 -15.59 5.70
N THR A 94 8.87 -15.72 4.44
CA THR A 94 9.72 -15.23 3.33
C THR A 94 9.37 -13.79 2.99
N LYS A 95 10.32 -13.05 2.40
CA LYS A 95 10.06 -11.69 1.86
C LYS A 95 8.84 -11.65 0.94
N GLU A 96 8.73 -12.61 0.02
CA GLU A 96 7.59 -12.70 -0.90
C GLU A 96 6.24 -12.88 -0.17
N THR A 97 6.24 -13.62 0.94
CA THR A 97 5.02 -13.79 1.75
C THR A 97 4.71 -12.50 2.50
N PHE A 98 5.73 -11.85 3.08
CA PHE A 98 5.59 -10.57 3.77
C PHE A 98 4.97 -9.51 2.83
N GLU A 99 5.56 -9.31 1.65
CA GLU A 99 5.10 -8.34 0.65
C GLU A 99 3.63 -8.55 0.26
N LYS A 100 3.20 -9.81 0.14
CA LYS A 100 1.82 -10.16 -0.24
C LYS A 100 0.83 -9.96 0.90
N SER A 101 1.26 -10.12 2.15
CA SER A 101 0.40 -9.96 3.33
C SER A 101 0.04 -8.51 3.58
N ILE A 102 0.99 -7.58 3.39
CA ILE A 102 0.77 -6.18 3.72
C ILE A 102 -0.05 -5.45 2.65
N THR A 103 -0.93 -4.55 3.09
CA THR A 103 -1.83 -3.80 2.20
C THR A 103 -1.81 -2.31 2.52
N LEU A 104 -1.53 -1.47 1.51
CA LEU A 104 -1.53 -0.01 1.66
C LEU A 104 -2.95 0.47 2.04
N MET A 105 -3.03 1.22 3.14
CA MET A 105 -4.27 1.74 3.71
C MET A 105 -4.39 3.25 3.53
N ASP A 106 -3.31 3.99 3.77
CA ASP A 106 -3.29 5.45 3.64
C ASP A 106 -1.94 5.95 3.10
N ILE A 107 -1.97 7.09 2.42
CA ILE A 107 -0.79 7.78 1.91
C ILE A 107 -0.94 9.29 2.12
N VAL A 108 0.06 9.89 2.73
CA VAL A 108 0.09 11.32 3.07
C VAL A 108 1.39 11.94 2.59
N MET A 109 1.28 12.84 1.62
CA MET A 109 2.38 13.71 1.20
C MET A 109 2.58 14.79 2.28
N ARG A 110 3.66 14.71 3.03
CA ARG A 110 4.04 15.69 4.05
C ARG A 110 5.03 16.71 3.44
N GLU A 111 5.66 17.53 4.26
CA GLU A 111 6.62 18.55 3.80
C GLU A 111 7.99 17.95 3.45
N ASN A 112 8.38 16.87 4.12
CA ASN A 112 9.71 16.28 4.01
C ASN A 112 9.70 14.84 3.50
N ASP A 113 8.56 14.16 3.58
CA ASP A 113 8.42 12.74 3.32
C ASP A 113 7.05 12.38 2.74
N ILE A 114 6.97 11.18 2.21
CA ILE A 114 5.75 10.48 1.83
C ILE A 114 5.51 9.45 2.93
N TYR A 115 4.48 9.68 3.74
CA TYR A 115 4.09 8.75 4.78
C TYR A 115 3.05 7.78 4.26
N CYS A 116 3.23 6.50 4.56
CA CYS A 116 2.32 5.42 4.22
C CYS A 116 1.93 4.65 5.48
N GLU A 117 0.68 4.25 5.54
CA GLU A 117 0.18 3.30 6.54
C GLU A 117 -0.24 2.02 5.83
N TYR A 118 0.24 0.89 6.32
CA TYR A 118 -0.09 -0.44 5.82
C TYR A 118 -0.80 -1.26 6.88
N ASN A 119 -1.79 -2.04 6.46
CA ASN A 119 -2.27 -3.18 7.22
C ASN A 119 -1.20 -4.28 7.14
N ASP A 120 -0.87 -4.89 8.28
CA ASP A 120 0.17 -5.90 8.40
C ASP A 120 -0.22 -7.28 7.85
N GLY A 121 -1.51 -7.53 7.60
CA GLY A 121 -2.00 -8.84 7.19
C GLY A 121 -1.80 -9.90 8.27
N ASP A 122 -1.96 -9.51 9.54
CA ASP A 122 -1.78 -10.35 10.74
C ASP A 122 -0.33 -10.77 11.04
N LEU A 123 0.67 -10.25 10.29
CA LEU A 123 2.09 -10.53 10.57
C LEU A 123 2.54 -10.02 11.94
N PHE A 124 1.96 -8.93 12.42
CA PHE A 124 2.28 -8.35 13.72
C PHE A 124 1.01 -8.28 14.56
N GLY A 125 0.22 -9.36 14.59
CA GLY A 125 -0.97 -9.42 15.45
C GLY A 125 -2.05 -8.37 15.13
N GLY A 126 -2.07 -7.85 13.90
CA GLY A 126 -3.05 -6.86 13.45
C GLY A 126 -2.62 -5.40 13.67
N HIS A 127 -1.34 -5.16 13.97
CA HIS A 127 -0.77 -3.81 14.08
C HIS A 127 -0.74 -3.07 12.72
N ARG A 128 -0.20 -1.85 12.72
CA ARG A 128 -0.10 -1.02 11.52
C ARG A 128 1.36 -0.79 11.22
N ILE A 129 1.75 -1.01 9.98
CA ILE A 129 3.11 -0.66 9.56
C ILE A 129 3.09 0.80 9.12
N HIS A 130 3.91 1.60 9.78
CA HIS A 130 4.12 3.01 9.50
C HIS A 130 5.43 3.15 8.72
N ALA A 131 5.36 3.64 7.49
CA ALA A 131 6.54 3.78 6.64
C ALA A 131 6.66 5.20 6.09
N SER A 132 7.87 5.74 6.09
CA SER A 132 8.18 7.04 5.50
C SER A 132 9.19 6.88 4.38
N PHE A 133 8.95 7.59 3.28
CA PHE A 133 9.81 7.59 2.10
C PHE A 133 10.22 9.02 1.73
N ASP A 134 11.38 9.20 1.11
CA ASP A 134 11.70 10.47 0.47
C ASP A 134 10.92 10.64 -0.86
N TYR A 135 11.06 11.80 -1.51
CA TYR A 135 10.41 12.06 -2.80
C TYR A 135 11.06 11.35 -4.00
N GLU A 136 12.19 10.67 -3.78
CA GLU A 136 12.80 9.75 -4.74
C GLU A 136 12.32 8.31 -4.53
N HIS A 137 11.37 8.11 -3.59
CA HIS A 137 10.77 6.85 -3.18
C HIS A 137 11.72 5.89 -2.46
N ASN A 138 12.83 6.38 -1.90
CA ASN A 138 13.68 5.59 -1.03
C ASN A 138 13.06 5.50 0.37
N LEU A 139 13.11 4.32 0.98
CA LEU A 139 12.65 4.12 2.35
C LEU A 139 13.55 4.91 3.31
N LEU A 140 12.93 5.72 4.17
CA LEU A 140 13.60 6.45 5.24
C LEU A 140 13.48 5.72 6.58
N ASP A 141 12.31 5.16 6.85
CA ASP A 141 11.99 4.49 8.11
C ASP A 141 10.76 3.59 7.95
N ALA A 142 10.71 2.50 8.72
CA ALA A 142 9.56 1.60 8.83
C ALA A 142 9.44 1.06 10.25
N GLU A 143 8.26 1.18 10.86
CA GLU A 143 7.97 0.74 12.23
C GLU A 143 6.55 0.12 12.36
N ILE A 144 6.29 -0.59 13.46
CA ILE A 144 5.03 -1.30 13.80
C ILE A 144 4.22 -0.53 14.85
#